data_AF-A0A940Y4I8-F1
#
_entry.id   AF-A0A940Y4I8-F1
#
_cell.length_a   1.000
_cell.length_b   1.000
_cell.length_c   1.000
_cell.angle_alpha   90.00
_cell.angle_beta   90.00
_cell.angle_gamma   90.00
#
_symmetry.space_group_name_H-M   'P 1'
#
loop_
_entity.id
_entity.type
_entity.pdbx_description
1 polymer ?
#
loop_
_entity_poly.entity_id
_entity_poly.type
_entity_poly.pdbx_seq_one_letter_code
_entity_poly.pdbx_strand_id
1 'polypeptide(L)'
;MPTPSAVITLCTSRTLGLVVTTYGEEFRKAGDVLRDAGLRRLPNGAFVAPLADTQTARATASALVHHAHEHGVTLATSSRPYLGDIGTEIAARLPGTWSAELQIYSHPEWQQDLWTGLWSAGEIHQALEDHLIPFASVLTSDAGTELLLVERPGHHNGYLIGALADDTDHTQHAHDDPTRPRSIVLPDDPALAAQAVVRTFLPAVQRALHNRNLETVLAALTRIRREHQALQDIKGSGPAHGSGSRLIEGMERDFADHAWLSFRHVLEYAPPLLARCRPSATSWPEDSAALTRLRDALTTSQDAWTKWNDLRDELQSIAQTLPAHEWSRVRTELGIAVLPAMQTWLTDTQPFERQARAAEPGNPGTPSGPSPRRLSPRPAPSAPHQGPATHH
;
A
#
# COMPACT_ATOMS: atom_id res chain seq x y z
N MET A 1 17.38 9.79 -25.06
CA MET A 1 17.84 8.57 -25.76
C MET A 1 16.67 8.02 -26.57
N PRO A 2 16.84 7.58 -27.83
CA PRO A 2 15.75 6.91 -28.53
C PRO A 2 15.36 5.65 -27.74
N THR A 3 14.08 5.49 -27.43
CA THR A 3 13.54 4.27 -26.82
C THR A 3 13.80 3.10 -27.77
N PRO A 4 14.44 2.01 -27.33
CA PRO A 4 14.64 0.87 -28.21
C PRO A 4 13.28 0.26 -28.57
N SER A 5 13.07 -0.01 -29.86
CA SER A 5 11.81 -0.51 -30.41
C SER A 5 11.36 -1.81 -29.72
N ALA A 6 12.27 -2.76 -29.53
CA ALA A 6 12.05 -3.96 -28.74
C ALA A 6 13.37 -4.51 -28.19
N VAL A 7 13.39 -4.84 -26.90
CA VAL A 7 14.55 -5.45 -26.24
C VAL A 7 14.14 -6.70 -25.48
N ILE A 8 15.00 -7.70 -25.55
CA ILE A 8 14.92 -8.96 -24.82
C ILE A 8 16.07 -8.98 -23.81
N THR A 9 15.75 -9.03 -22.51
CA THR A 9 16.76 -9.22 -21.44
C THR A 9 16.76 -10.67 -20.98
N LEU A 10 17.95 -11.27 -20.99
CA LEU A 10 18.25 -12.64 -20.58
C LEU A 10 18.88 -12.66 -19.18
N CYS A 11 18.27 -13.36 -18.24
CA CYS A 11 18.78 -13.54 -16.88
C CYS A 11 18.80 -15.03 -16.51
N THR A 12 19.66 -15.42 -15.57
CA THR A 12 19.69 -16.80 -15.05
C THR A 12 18.97 -16.90 -13.72
N SER A 13 18.10 -17.90 -13.59
CA SER A 13 17.42 -18.32 -12.36
C SER A 13 17.94 -19.69 -11.92
N ARG A 14 18.11 -19.89 -10.61
CA ARG A 14 18.51 -21.19 -10.05
C ARG A 14 17.41 -22.24 -10.15
N THR A 15 16.15 -21.80 -10.19
CA THR A 15 14.98 -22.67 -10.16
C THR A 15 14.35 -22.85 -11.54
N LEU A 16 14.37 -21.79 -12.37
CA LEU A 16 13.69 -21.75 -13.66
C LEU A 16 14.64 -21.91 -14.86
N GLY A 17 15.96 -21.82 -14.66
CA GLY A 17 16.94 -21.85 -15.74
C GLY A 17 17.11 -20.48 -16.39
N LEU A 18 16.98 -20.39 -17.71
CA LEU A 18 17.05 -19.12 -18.43
C LEU A 18 15.70 -18.42 -18.32
N VAL A 19 15.67 -17.21 -17.78
CA VAL A 19 14.49 -16.36 -17.71
C VAL A 19 14.68 -15.17 -18.63
N VAL A 20 13.64 -14.86 -19.38
CA VAL A 20 13.67 -13.86 -20.43
C VAL A 20 12.52 -12.88 -20.25
N THR A 21 12.83 -11.60 -20.27
CA THR A 21 11.86 -10.51 -20.14
C THR A 21 11.92 -9.63 -21.38
N THR A 22 10.77 -9.09 -21.79
CA THR A 22 10.66 -8.23 -22.97
C THR A 22 10.16 -6.85 -22.58
N TYR A 23 10.74 -5.81 -23.18
CA TYR A 23 10.34 -4.43 -22.97
C TYR A 23 10.53 -3.59 -24.25
N GLY A 24 9.83 -2.45 -24.32
CA GLY A 24 9.85 -1.52 -25.45
C GLY A 24 8.48 -1.34 -26.09
N GLU A 25 8.34 -0.36 -26.97
CA GLU A 25 7.05 -0.03 -27.64
C GLU A 25 6.53 -1.21 -28.48
N GLU A 26 7.43 -2.01 -29.05
CA GLU A 26 7.12 -3.21 -29.83
C GLU A 26 7.38 -4.52 -29.06
N PHE A 27 7.27 -4.52 -27.72
CA PHE A 27 7.50 -5.71 -26.87
C PHE A 27 6.69 -6.95 -27.28
N ARG A 28 5.53 -6.75 -27.95
CA ARG A 28 4.71 -7.83 -28.50
C ARG A 28 5.45 -8.65 -29.57
N LYS A 29 6.20 -8.00 -30.46
CA LYS A 29 7.03 -8.67 -31.48
C LYS A 29 8.14 -9.49 -30.82
N ALA A 30 8.78 -8.95 -29.79
CA ALA A 30 9.75 -9.71 -28.99
C ALA A 30 9.11 -10.93 -28.32
N GLY A 31 7.86 -10.82 -27.87
CA GLY A 31 7.10 -11.95 -27.32
C GLY A 31 6.73 -13.03 -28.35
N ASP A 32 6.52 -12.66 -29.62
CA ASP A 32 6.33 -13.63 -30.72
C ASP A 32 7.63 -14.40 -30.98
N VAL A 33 8.76 -13.69 -31.12
CA VAL A 33 10.11 -14.27 -31.29
C VAL A 33 10.44 -15.30 -30.21
N LEU A 34 10.08 -15.03 -28.95
CA LEU A 34 10.33 -15.95 -27.85
C LEU A 34 9.46 -17.21 -27.91
N ARG A 35 8.23 -17.10 -28.40
CA ARG A 35 7.37 -18.27 -28.63
C ARG A 35 7.90 -19.13 -29.76
N ASP A 36 8.35 -18.51 -30.84
CA ASP A 36 8.89 -19.22 -32.01
C ASP A 36 10.22 -19.92 -31.68
N ALA A 37 11.04 -19.32 -30.80
CA ALA A 37 12.23 -19.96 -30.23
C ALA A 37 11.92 -21.07 -29.20
N GLY A 38 10.65 -21.35 -28.91
CA GLY A 38 10.20 -22.46 -28.06
C GLY A 38 10.20 -22.17 -26.56
N LEU A 39 10.25 -20.91 -26.13
CA LEU A 39 10.20 -20.57 -24.71
C LEU A 39 8.78 -20.63 -24.15
N ARG A 40 8.66 -21.09 -22.90
CA ARG A 40 7.37 -21.16 -22.20
C ARG A 40 7.08 -19.84 -21.50
N ARG A 41 5.89 -19.27 -21.72
CA ARG A 41 5.44 -18.07 -21.02
C ARG A 41 4.90 -18.42 -19.62
N LEU A 42 5.30 -17.63 -18.62
CA LEU A 42 4.81 -17.67 -17.25
C LEU A 42 3.61 -16.73 -17.04
N PRO A 43 2.81 -16.93 -15.97
CA PRO A 43 1.66 -16.07 -15.67
C PRO A 43 2.03 -14.59 -15.50
N ASN A 44 3.19 -14.30 -14.92
CA ASN A 44 3.72 -12.95 -14.73
C ASN A 44 4.26 -12.30 -16.03
N GLY A 45 4.18 -12.99 -17.17
CA GLY A 45 4.60 -12.48 -18.47
C GLY A 45 6.05 -12.79 -18.88
N ALA A 46 6.88 -13.30 -17.96
CA ALA A 46 8.25 -13.73 -18.29
C ALA A 46 8.23 -15.01 -19.14
N PHE A 47 9.31 -15.24 -19.89
CA PHE A 47 9.54 -16.47 -20.66
C PHE A 47 10.66 -17.29 -20.03
N VAL A 48 10.55 -18.62 -20.06
CA VAL A 48 11.55 -19.51 -19.47
C VAL A 48 11.99 -20.62 -20.41
N ALA A 49 13.26 -20.97 -20.31
CA ALA A 49 13.85 -22.15 -20.95
C ALA A 49 14.71 -22.94 -19.93
N PRO A 50 14.47 -24.24 -19.75
CA PRO A 50 15.29 -25.07 -18.87
C PRO A 50 16.75 -25.12 -19.36
N LEU A 51 17.71 -24.96 -18.45
CA LEU A 51 19.15 -25.08 -18.75
C LEU A 51 19.73 -26.46 -18.38
N ALA A 52 18.87 -27.43 -18.03
CA ALA A 52 19.30 -28.75 -17.53
C ALA A 52 20.08 -29.59 -18.57
N ASP A 53 19.78 -29.43 -19.86
CA ASP A 53 20.52 -30.06 -20.96
C ASP A 53 21.30 -29.01 -21.76
N THR A 54 22.63 -29.18 -21.82
CA THR A 54 23.54 -28.27 -22.51
C THR A 54 23.27 -28.22 -24.02
N GLN A 55 22.82 -29.33 -24.62
CA GLN A 55 22.55 -29.37 -26.06
C GLN A 55 21.26 -28.63 -26.40
N THR A 56 20.19 -28.88 -25.64
CA THR A 56 18.94 -28.13 -25.75
C THR A 56 19.14 -26.63 -25.48
N ALA A 57 19.90 -26.26 -24.43
CA ALA A 57 20.19 -24.87 -24.12
C ALA A 57 20.92 -24.14 -25.26
N ARG A 58 21.91 -24.79 -25.89
CA ARG A 58 22.61 -24.23 -27.06
C ARG A 58 21.71 -24.08 -28.27
N ALA A 59 20.82 -25.04 -28.52
CA ALA A 59 19.85 -24.97 -29.61
C ALA A 59 18.88 -23.79 -29.40
N THR A 60 18.31 -23.65 -28.19
CA THR A 60 17.42 -22.53 -27.85
C THR A 60 18.13 -21.18 -27.94
N ALA A 61 19.37 -21.07 -27.45
CA ALA A 61 20.14 -19.83 -27.56
C ALA A 61 20.44 -19.47 -29.03
N SER A 62 20.76 -20.46 -29.86
CA SER A 62 21.02 -20.24 -31.30
C SER A 62 19.76 -19.81 -32.04
N ALA A 63 18.62 -20.46 -31.77
CA ALA A 63 17.32 -20.07 -32.32
C ALA A 63 16.92 -18.65 -31.90
N LEU A 64 17.14 -18.30 -30.63
CA LEU A 64 16.87 -16.97 -30.11
C LEU A 64 17.70 -15.90 -30.82
N VAL A 65 19.01 -16.11 -30.97
CA VAL A 65 19.90 -15.16 -31.66
C VAL A 65 19.50 -15.02 -33.13
N HIS A 66 19.15 -16.13 -33.79
CA HIS A 66 18.70 -16.12 -35.17
C HIS A 66 17.42 -15.29 -35.35
N HIS A 67 16.36 -15.62 -34.60
CA HIS A 67 15.09 -14.89 -34.70
C HIS A 67 15.19 -13.44 -34.22
N ALA A 68 15.98 -13.14 -33.19
CA ALA A 68 16.20 -11.76 -32.78
C ALA A 68 16.86 -10.92 -33.90
N HIS A 69 17.83 -11.50 -34.62
CA HIS A 69 18.45 -10.84 -35.77
C HIS A 69 17.47 -10.67 -36.93
N GLU A 70 16.66 -11.68 -37.26
CA GLU A 70 15.66 -11.62 -38.33
C GLU A 70 14.60 -10.53 -38.08
N HIS A 71 14.18 -10.37 -36.83
CA HIS A 71 13.12 -9.42 -36.43
C HIS A 71 13.66 -8.06 -35.95
N GLY A 72 14.98 -7.84 -35.98
CA GLY A 72 15.60 -6.58 -35.55
C GLY A 72 15.46 -6.29 -34.05
N VAL A 73 15.32 -7.33 -33.22
CA VAL A 73 15.15 -7.21 -31.76
C VAL A 73 16.52 -7.18 -31.08
N THR A 74 16.72 -6.26 -30.14
CA THR A 74 17.98 -6.18 -29.39
C THR A 74 18.01 -7.23 -28.28
N LEU A 75 19.08 -8.01 -28.20
CA LEU A 75 19.34 -8.94 -27.10
C LEU A 75 20.30 -8.31 -26.10
N ALA A 76 19.90 -8.31 -24.82
CA ALA A 76 20.74 -7.91 -23.70
C ALA A 76 20.88 -9.10 -22.74
N THR A 77 22.10 -9.39 -22.32
CA THR A 77 22.37 -10.37 -21.26
C THR A 77 22.59 -9.63 -19.95
N SER A 78 21.84 -10.00 -18.91
CA SER A 78 22.11 -9.55 -17.55
C SER A 78 23.14 -10.47 -16.92
N SER A 79 24.17 -9.88 -16.31
CA SER A 79 25.10 -10.59 -15.44
C SER A 79 24.48 -10.92 -14.07
N ARG A 80 23.29 -10.38 -13.79
CA ARG A 80 22.62 -10.52 -12.50
C ARG A 80 21.67 -11.71 -12.49
N PRO A 81 21.51 -12.37 -11.33
CA PRO A 81 20.49 -13.40 -11.16
C PRO A 81 19.10 -12.80 -11.35
N TYR A 82 18.16 -13.64 -11.74
CA TYR A 82 16.76 -13.25 -11.93
C TYR A 82 16.20 -12.58 -10.67
N LEU A 83 15.70 -11.34 -10.80
CA LEU A 83 15.21 -10.53 -9.68
C LEU A 83 14.10 -11.22 -8.87
N GLY A 84 13.26 -12.04 -9.51
CA GLY A 84 12.22 -12.80 -8.81
C GLY A 84 12.78 -13.84 -7.83
N ASP A 85 13.93 -14.47 -8.13
CA ASP A 85 14.59 -15.38 -7.19
C ASP A 85 15.10 -14.60 -5.98
N ILE A 86 15.72 -13.44 -6.21
CA ILE A 86 16.25 -12.57 -5.15
C ILE A 86 15.13 -12.05 -4.26
N GLY A 87 14.03 -11.57 -4.86
CA GLY A 87 12.84 -11.13 -4.13
C GLY A 87 12.27 -12.25 -3.24
N THR A 88 12.14 -13.47 -3.80
CA THR A 88 11.65 -14.64 -3.06
C THR A 88 12.59 -15.01 -1.89
N GLU A 89 13.90 -14.98 -2.14
CA GLU A 89 14.92 -15.25 -1.13
C GLU A 89 14.91 -14.20 0.00
N ILE A 90 14.72 -12.91 -0.32
CA ILE A 90 14.58 -11.86 0.68
C ILE A 90 13.28 -12.05 1.47
N ALA A 91 12.14 -12.23 0.79
CA ALA A 91 10.83 -12.41 1.42
C ALA A 91 10.84 -13.57 2.43
N ALA A 92 11.44 -14.71 2.08
CA ALA A 92 11.53 -15.87 2.97
C ALA A 92 12.34 -15.62 4.26
N ARG A 93 13.13 -14.54 4.31
CA ARG A 93 13.97 -14.16 5.45
C ARG A 93 13.42 -12.95 6.22
N LEU A 94 12.36 -12.32 5.73
CA LEU A 94 11.70 -11.22 6.43
C LEU A 94 10.81 -11.75 7.57
N PRO A 95 10.60 -10.97 8.65
CA PRO A 95 9.78 -11.37 9.78
C PRO A 95 8.29 -11.38 9.39
N GLY A 96 7.59 -12.45 9.75
CA GLY A 96 6.19 -12.66 9.38
C GLY A 96 6.06 -13.47 8.09
N THR A 97 4.90 -13.38 7.44
CA THR A 97 4.66 -14.06 6.16
C THR A 97 4.78 -13.04 5.05
N TRP A 98 5.79 -13.21 4.19
CA TRP A 98 6.00 -12.35 3.02
C TRP A 98 5.94 -13.17 1.74
N SER A 99 5.30 -12.62 0.72
CA SER A 99 5.33 -13.14 -0.64
C SER A 99 6.08 -12.19 -1.55
N ALA A 100 6.76 -12.72 -2.56
CA ALA A 100 7.40 -11.94 -3.59
C ALA A 100 6.74 -12.24 -4.94
N GLU A 101 6.36 -11.19 -5.66
CA GLU A 101 5.87 -11.29 -7.02
C GLU A 101 6.74 -10.42 -7.93
N LEU A 102 7.15 -10.95 -9.09
CA LEU A 102 7.81 -10.14 -10.10
C LEU A 102 6.76 -9.52 -11.01
N GLN A 103 6.73 -8.19 -11.06
CA GLN A 103 5.92 -7.41 -11.98
C GLN A 103 6.79 -6.94 -13.15
N ILE A 104 6.27 -7.09 -14.37
CA ILE A 104 6.97 -6.75 -15.61
C ILE A 104 6.28 -5.56 -16.26
N TYR A 105 7.03 -4.48 -16.46
CA TYR A 105 6.59 -3.25 -17.08
C TYR A 105 7.09 -3.23 -18.53
N SER A 106 6.49 -4.07 -19.37
CA SER A 106 6.92 -4.21 -20.77
C SER A 106 6.72 -2.94 -21.60
N HIS A 107 5.80 -2.05 -21.19
CA HIS A 107 5.53 -0.77 -21.86
C HIS A 107 6.01 0.41 -20.98
N PRO A 108 6.67 1.44 -21.55
CA PRO A 108 7.16 2.60 -20.78
C PRO A 108 6.07 3.33 -19.98
N GLU A 109 4.85 3.41 -20.51
CA GLU A 109 3.73 4.07 -19.82
C GLU A 109 3.29 3.32 -18.54
N TRP A 110 3.50 2.00 -18.46
CA TRP A 110 3.13 1.21 -17.27
C TRP A 110 4.05 1.48 -16.08
N GLN A 111 5.22 2.08 -16.32
CA GLN A 111 6.10 2.54 -15.23
C GLN A 111 5.52 3.77 -14.49
N GLN A 112 4.60 4.52 -15.11
CA GLN A 112 3.96 5.66 -14.44
C GLN A 112 3.06 5.21 -13.27
N ASP A 113 2.52 4.00 -13.33
CA ASP A 113 1.73 3.43 -12.24
C ASP A 113 2.61 3.14 -11.01
N LEU A 114 3.86 2.70 -11.23
CA LEU A 114 4.83 2.55 -10.14
C LEU A 114 5.20 3.88 -9.48
N TRP A 115 5.34 4.93 -10.29
CA TRP A 115 5.68 6.26 -9.81
C TRP A 115 4.61 6.79 -8.85
N THR A 116 3.34 6.59 -9.21
CA THR A 116 2.22 7.07 -8.39
C THR A 116 2.06 6.26 -7.10
N GLY A 117 2.35 4.95 -7.11
CA GLY A 117 2.30 4.11 -5.89
C GLY A 117 3.52 4.22 -4.97
N LEU A 118 4.64 4.79 -5.43
CA LEU A 118 5.86 4.87 -4.63
C LEU A 118 5.75 5.92 -3.52
N TRP A 119 5.75 5.45 -2.28
CA TRP A 119 5.71 6.31 -1.10
C TRP A 119 7.10 6.66 -0.57
N SER A 120 8.13 5.86 -0.86
CA SER A 120 9.49 6.15 -0.42
C SER A 120 10.15 7.29 -1.17
N ALA A 121 10.93 8.09 -0.44
CA ALA A 121 11.78 9.13 -0.99
C ALA A 121 13.21 8.62 -1.23
N GLY A 122 14.00 9.38 -2.01
CA GLY A 122 15.43 9.11 -2.23
C GLY A 122 15.74 8.44 -3.56
N GLU A 123 16.81 7.64 -3.58
CA GLU A 123 17.42 7.13 -4.81
C GLU A 123 16.48 6.29 -5.67
N ILE A 124 15.52 5.56 -5.08
CA ILE A 124 14.55 4.78 -5.88
C ILE A 124 13.62 5.66 -6.72
N HIS A 125 13.31 6.87 -6.24
CA HIS A 125 12.52 7.83 -6.98
C HIS A 125 13.34 8.37 -8.15
N GLN A 126 14.57 8.83 -7.89
CA GLN A 126 15.48 9.26 -8.95
C GLN A 126 15.72 8.15 -9.99
N ALA A 127 15.87 6.90 -9.56
CA ALA A 127 16.04 5.75 -10.45
C ALA A 127 14.83 5.56 -11.39
N LEU A 128 13.60 5.70 -10.89
CA LEU A 128 12.39 5.59 -11.70
C LEU A 128 12.18 6.80 -12.63
N GLU A 129 12.74 7.97 -12.29
CA GLU A 129 12.65 9.18 -13.11
C GLU A 129 13.64 9.16 -14.27
N ASP A 130 14.90 8.82 -13.94
CA ASP A 130 16.03 8.90 -14.86
C ASP A 130 16.14 7.66 -15.76
N HIS A 131 15.57 6.52 -15.34
CA HIS A 131 15.77 5.23 -16.02
C HIS A 131 14.46 4.47 -16.22
N LEU A 132 14.39 3.73 -17.33
CA LEU A 132 13.34 2.74 -17.54
C LEU A 132 13.61 1.51 -16.68
N ILE A 133 12.64 1.13 -15.84
CA ILE A 133 12.70 -0.06 -14.98
C ILE A 133 11.73 -1.12 -15.54
N PRO A 134 12.22 -2.06 -16.37
CA PRO A 134 11.37 -2.99 -17.11
C PRO A 134 10.74 -4.07 -16.24
N PHE A 135 11.24 -4.28 -15.02
CA PHE A 135 10.68 -5.22 -14.05
C PHE A 135 11.08 -4.84 -12.63
N ALA A 136 10.21 -5.17 -11.68
CA ALA A 136 10.45 -5.00 -10.25
C ALA A 136 9.87 -6.19 -9.49
N SER A 137 10.43 -6.49 -8.32
CA SER A 137 9.83 -7.46 -7.41
C SER A 137 9.07 -6.73 -6.30
N VAL A 138 7.76 -6.98 -6.21
CA VAL A 138 6.91 -6.47 -5.14
C VAL A 138 6.88 -7.52 -4.03
N LEU A 139 7.29 -7.10 -2.83
CA LEU A 139 7.26 -7.91 -1.62
C LEU A 139 6.05 -7.49 -0.79
N THR A 140 5.08 -8.37 -0.65
CA THR A 140 3.85 -8.10 0.10
C THR A 140 3.87 -8.88 1.39
N SER A 141 3.72 -8.16 2.51
CA SER A 141 3.51 -8.77 3.81
C SER A 141 2.08 -9.22 3.99
N ASP A 142 1.89 -10.23 4.82
CA ASP A 142 0.58 -10.57 5.33
C ASP A 142 -0.10 -9.41 6.02
N ALA A 143 0.61 -8.41 6.53
CA ALA A 143 0.07 -7.19 7.12
C ALA A 143 -0.44 -6.16 6.09
N GLY A 144 -0.20 -6.35 4.80
CA GLY A 144 -0.59 -5.41 3.72
C GLY A 144 0.44 -4.31 3.47
N THR A 145 1.61 -4.37 4.11
CA THR A 145 2.76 -3.54 3.70
C THR A 145 3.38 -4.11 2.43
N GLU A 146 3.56 -3.26 1.43
CA GLU A 146 4.17 -3.60 0.15
C GLU A 146 5.51 -2.88 -0.03
N LEU A 147 6.53 -3.62 -0.45
CA LEU A 147 7.86 -3.09 -0.73
C LEU A 147 8.22 -3.33 -2.19
N LEU A 148 8.77 -2.31 -2.83
CA LEU A 148 9.26 -2.39 -4.20
C LEU A 148 10.76 -2.63 -4.19
N LEU A 149 11.20 -3.76 -4.75
CA LEU A 149 12.60 -4.10 -4.99
C LEU A 149 12.92 -3.92 -6.47
N VAL A 150 13.88 -3.06 -6.78
CA VAL A 150 14.37 -2.84 -8.15
C VAL A 150 15.87 -3.04 -8.23
N GLU A 151 16.35 -3.38 -9.42
CA GLU A 151 17.77 -3.30 -9.72
C GLU A 151 18.24 -1.85 -9.70
N ARG A 152 19.38 -1.58 -9.05
CA ARG A 152 19.97 -0.24 -9.03
C ARG A 152 20.50 0.15 -10.42
N PRO A 153 19.91 1.13 -11.13
CA PRO A 153 20.35 1.50 -12.48
C PRO A 153 21.73 2.15 -12.47
N GLY A 154 22.52 1.95 -13.54
CA GLY A 154 23.86 2.56 -13.66
C GLY A 154 24.94 1.96 -12.75
N HIS A 155 24.59 1.01 -11.89
CA HIS A 155 25.53 0.31 -11.02
C HIS A 155 25.67 -1.15 -11.45
N HIS A 156 26.84 -1.76 -11.26
CA HIS A 156 27.06 -3.17 -11.61
C HIS A 156 26.38 -4.11 -10.60
N ASN A 157 26.30 -3.67 -9.35
CA ASN A 157 25.79 -4.41 -8.22
C ASN A 157 24.82 -3.55 -7.38
N GLY A 158 23.98 -4.22 -6.60
CA GLY A 158 23.07 -3.64 -5.63
C GLY A 158 21.63 -3.55 -6.11
N TYR A 159 20.74 -3.60 -5.14
CA TYR A 159 19.31 -3.40 -5.32
C TYR A 159 18.86 -2.14 -4.57
N LEU A 160 17.76 -1.54 -5.01
CA LEU A 160 17.08 -0.49 -4.26
C LEU A 160 15.78 -1.06 -3.72
N ILE A 161 15.46 -0.71 -2.48
CA ILE A 161 14.17 -1.02 -1.88
C ILE A 161 13.44 0.25 -1.48
N GLY A 162 12.15 0.30 -1.83
CA GLY A 162 11.19 1.33 -1.43
C GLY A 162 9.92 0.69 -0.89
N ALA A 163 9.06 1.52 -0.30
CA ALA A 163 7.73 1.15 0.17
C ALA A 163 6.69 1.72 -0.80
N LEU A 164 5.72 0.89 -1.14
CA LEU A 164 4.53 1.28 -1.89
C LEU A 164 3.42 1.67 -0.89
N ALA A 165 2.50 2.52 -1.32
CA ALA A 165 1.29 2.82 -0.57
C ALA A 165 0.07 2.75 -1.50
N ASP A 166 -1.00 2.11 -1.02
CA ASP A 166 -2.27 1.94 -1.74
C ASP A 166 -3.04 3.26 -1.99
N ASP A 167 -2.59 4.36 -1.41
CA ASP A 167 -3.41 5.57 -1.33
C ASP A 167 -3.00 6.63 -2.36
N THR A 168 -3.87 6.80 -3.36
CA THR A 168 -3.76 7.77 -4.45
C THR A 168 -4.04 9.20 -4.02
N ASP A 169 -4.58 9.46 -2.82
CA ASP A 169 -5.05 10.79 -2.42
C ASP A 169 -3.94 11.77 -2.00
N HIS A 170 -2.69 11.30 -1.83
CA HIS A 170 -1.63 12.10 -1.18
C HIS A 170 -0.26 12.09 -1.88
N THR A 171 -0.19 11.63 -3.14
CA THR A 171 1.07 11.43 -3.86
C THR A 171 1.60 12.70 -4.54
N GLN A 172 0.86 13.81 -4.55
CA GLN A 172 1.20 14.95 -5.41
C GLN A 172 2.32 15.88 -4.92
N HIS A 173 2.70 15.88 -3.64
CA HIS A 173 3.70 16.85 -3.14
C HIS A 173 4.62 16.28 -2.06
N ALA A 174 5.63 15.46 -2.39
CA ALA A 174 6.63 15.09 -1.38
C ALA A 174 7.84 14.31 -1.93
N HIS A 175 8.65 14.97 -2.76
CA HIS A 175 10.05 14.55 -2.90
C HIS A 175 10.83 14.79 -1.58
N ASP A 176 10.46 15.85 -0.83
CA ASP A 176 11.20 16.35 0.34
C ASP A 176 10.51 16.12 1.70
N ASP A 177 9.44 15.34 1.77
CA ASP A 177 8.74 15.12 3.04
C ASP A 177 9.62 14.27 3.98
N PRO A 178 10.08 14.84 5.12
CA PRO A 178 10.95 14.13 6.06
C PRO A 178 10.23 12.97 6.77
N THR A 179 8.90 12.90 6.66
CA THR A 179 8.10 11.82 7.25
C THR A 179 8.03 10.57 6.38
N ARG A 180 8.48 10.63 5.11
CA ARG A 180 8.52 9.48 4.20
C ARG A 180 9.72 8.58 4.48
N PRO A 181 9.56 7.25 4.38
CA PRO A 181 10.69 6.34 4.51
C PRO A 181 11.65 6.57 3.33
N ARG A 182 12.95 6.68 3.62
CA ARG A 182 13.97 6.80 2.58
C ARG A 182 14.31 5.42 2.05
N SER A 183 14.36 5.28 0.73
CA SER A 183 14.87 4.07 0.08
C SER A 183 16.29 3.78 0.52
N ILE A 184 16.63 2.50 0.63
CA ILE A 184 18.00 2.08 0.94
C ILE A 184 18.57 1.23 -0.17
N VAL A 185 19.90 1.32 -0.33
CA VAL A 185 20.65 0.41 -1.20
C VAL A 185 20.88 -0.89 -0.44
N LEU A 186 20.52 -1.99 -1.07
CA LEU A 186 20.72 -3.34 -0.56
C LEU A 186 21.96 -3.97 -1.21
N PRO A 187 22.73 -4.78 -0.45
CA PRO A 187 23.79 -5.61 -0.99
C PRO A 187 23.24 -6.71 -1.90
N ASP A 188 24.11 -7.31 -2.72
CA ASP A 188 23.71 -8.39 -3.64
C ASP A 188 23.35 -9.70 -2.93
N ASP A 189 23.93 -9.92 -1.75
CA ASP A 189 23.67 -11.12 -0.95
C ASP A 189 22.25 -11.03 -0.34
N PRO A 190 21.33 -11.96 -0.67
CA PRO A 190 19.95 -11.91 -0.19
C PRO A 190 19.80 -11.97 1.33
N ALA A 191 20.73 -12.63 2.04
CA ALA A 191 20.69 -12.71 3.49
C ALA A 191 21.11 -11.40 4.14
N LEU A 192 22.16 -10.75 3.63
CA LEU A 192 22.56 -9.40 4.08
C LEU A 192 21.51 -8.35 3.69
N ALA A 193 20.91 -8.48 2.51
CA ALA A 193 19.83 -7.62 2.05
C ALA A 193 18.62 -7.71 2.98
N ALA A 194 18.15 -8.93 3.30
CA ALA A 194 17.07 -9.14 4.26
C ALA A 194 17.40 -8.54 5.64
N GLN A 195 18.63 -8.71 6.14
CA GLN A 195 19.03 -8.10 7.41
C GLN A 195 18.99 -6.56 7.36
N ALA A 196 19.45 -5.93 6.28
CA ALA A 196 19.38 -4.49 6.09
C ALA A 196 17.92 -4.00 6.06
N VAL A 197 17.04 -4.73 5.37
CA VAL A 197 15.60 -4.44 5.34
C VAL A 197 15.02 -4.50 6.75
N VAL A 198 15.30 -5.57 7.51
CA VAL A 198 14.73 -5.76 8.86
C VAL A 198 15.26 -4.75 9.87
N ARG A 199 16.57 -4.46 9.84
CA ARG A 199 17.20 -3.62 10.87
C ARG A 199 17.05 -2.13 10.60
N THR A 200 16.92 -1.74 9.34
CA THR A 200 16.97 -0.33 8.93
C THR A 200 15.68 0.11 8.25
N PHE A 201 15.23 -0.62 7.23
CA PHE A 201 14.13 -0.15 6.38
C PHE A 201 12.76 -0.33 7.02
N LEU A 202 12.43 -1.53 7.52
CA LEU A 202 11.13 -1.80 8.14
C LEU A 202 10.85 -0.90 9.35
N PRO A 203 11.79 -0.64 10.27
CA PRO A 203 11.57 0.30 11.36
C PRO A 203 11.28 1.73 10.85
N ALA A 204 11.95 2.17 9.78
CA ALA A 204 11.70 3.48 9.17
C ALA A 204 10.31 3.56 8.53
N VAL A 205 9.91 2.51 7.80
CA VAL A 205 8.55 2.39 7.22
C VAL A 205 7.49 2.41 8.31
N GLN A 206 7.66 1.62 9.38
CA GLN A 206 6.72 1.59 10.50
C GLN A 206 6.59 2.95 11.19
N ARG A 207 7.70 3.66 11.39
CA ARG A 207 7.71 5.01 11.96
C ARG A 207 6.97 6.00 11.07
N ALA A 208 7.25 5.98 9.77
CA ALA A 208 6.58 6.82 8.80
C ALA A 208 5.07 6.57 8.76
N LEU A 209 4.64 5.29 8.81
CA LEU A 209 3.22 4.94 8.83
C LEU A 209 2.54 5.40 10.12
N HIS A 210 3.21 5.22 11.26
CA HIS A 210 2.73 5.70 12.55
C HIS A 210 2.53 7.22 12.54
N ASN A 211 3.50 7.98 12.05
CA ASN A 211 3.44 9.43 11.98
C ASN A 211 2.36 9.90 10.99
N ARG A 212 2.28 9.30 9.80
CA ARG A 212 1.21 9.57 8.83
C ARG A 212 -0.17 9.34 9.44
N ASN A 213 -0.40 8.19 10.04
CA ASN A 213 -1.68 7.86 10.67
C ASN A 213 -2.02 8.85 11.78
N LEU A 214 -1.04 9.23 12.61
CA LEU A 214 -1.24 10.22 13.66
C LEU A 214 -1.65 11.58 13.09
N GLU A 215 -0.90 12.11 12.12
CA GLU A 215 -1.20 13.40 11.51
C GLU A 215 -2.56 13.39 10.79
N THR A 216 -2.92 12.30 10.11
CA THR A 216 -4.26 12.14 9.51
C THR A 216 -5.37 12.20 10.57
N VAL A 217 -5.21 11.53 11.71
CA VAL A 217 -6.18 11.59 12.81
C VAL A 217 -6.26 13.00 13.39
N LEU A 218 -5.13 13.66 13.65
CA LEU A 218 -5.11 15.01 14.22
C LEU A 218 -5.69 16.06 13.26
N ALA A 219 -5.43 15.94 11.96
CA ALA A 219 -6.02 16.78 10.93
C ALA A 219 -7.55 16.61 10.87
N ALA A 220 -8.03 15.36 10.92
CA ALA A 220 -9.46 15.07 10.99
C ALA A 220 -10.13 15.68 12.23
N LEU A 221 -9.54 15.50 13.42
CA LEU A 221 -10.05 16.09 14.66
C LEU A 221 -10.04 17.62 14.63
N THR A 222 -9.02 18.23 14.04
CA THR A 222 -8.93 19.68 13.86
C THR A 222 -10.05 20.19 12.95
N ARG A 223 -10.34 19.48 11.85
CA ARG A 223 -11.46 19.81 10.96
C ARG A 223 -12.80 19.73 11.67
N ILE A 224 -13.06 18.65 12.41
CA ILE A 224 -14.30 18.48 13.19
C ILE A 224 -14.43 19.60 14.24
N ARG A 225 -13.34 19.94 14.95
CA ARG A 225 -13.34 21.01 15.96
C ARG A 225 -13.72 22.36 15.36
N ARG A 226 -13.15 22.69 14.19
CA ARG A 226 -13.45 23.95 13.47
C ARG A 226 -14.91 24.01 13.05
N GLU A 227 -15.43 22.95 12.45
CA GLU A 227 -16.84 22.88 12.02
C GLU A 227 -17.80 22.96 13.23
N HIS A 228 -17.45 22.30 14.33
CA HIS A 228 -18.22 22.38 15.58
C HIS A 228 -18.22 23.78 16.17
N GLN A 229 -17.07 24.45 16.23
CA GLN A 229 -16.98 25.82 16.74
C GLN A 229 -17.82 26.79 15.90
N ALA A 230 -17.75 26.69 14.57
CA ALA A 230 -18.57 27.52 13.67
C ALA A 230 -20.07 27.32 13.93
N LEU A 231 -20.52 26.08 14.18
CA LEU A 231 -21.91 25.80 14.55
C LEU A 231 -22.27 26.46 15.90
N GLN A 232 -21.40 26.39 16.91
CA GLN A 232 -21.65 27.00 18.22
C GLN A 232 -21.70 28.53 18.14
N ASP A 233 -20.84 29.17 17.35
CA ASP A 233 -20.83 30.61 17.17
C ASP A 233 -22.12 31.11 16.51
N ILE A 234 -22.63 30.37 15.52
CA ILE A 234 -23.90 30.70 14.85
C ILE A 234 -25.09 30.50 15.81
N LYS A 235 -25.09 29.44 16.61
CA LYS A 235 -26.11 29.21 17.65
C LYS A 235 -26.09 30.33 18.71
N GLY A 236 -24.91 30.76 19.14
CA GLY A 236 -24.72 31.83 20.12
C GLY A 236 -25.11 33.22 19.60
N SER A 237 -25.01 33.43 18.29
CA SER A 237 -25.36 34.71 17.64
C SER A 237 -26.88 34.95 17.51
N GLY A 238 -27.69 33.89 17.64
CA GLY A 238 -29.15 33.96 17.75
C GLY A 238 -29.89 34.44 16.48
N PRO A 239 -30.93 33.75 15.99
CA PRO A 239 -31.81 34.30 14.98
C PRO A 239 -32.72 35.36 15.62
N ALA A 240 -32.74 36.57 15.07
CA ALA A 240 -33.47 37.70 15.63
C ALA A 240 -34.97 37.42 15.87
N HIS A 241 -35.61 36.50 15.12
CA HIS A 241 -37.03 36.16 15.22
C HIS A 241 -37.26 34.65 15.08
N GLY A 242 -38.31 34.13 15.73
CA GLY A 242 -38.62 32.72 16.07
C GLY A 242 -38.67 31.64 14.97
N SER A 243 -38.07 31.86 13.80
CA SER A 243 -37.83 30.83 12.77
C SER A 243 -36.54 30.01 13.01
N GLY A 244 -35.86 30.23 14.13
CA GLY A 244 -34.52 29.69 14.43
C GLY A 244 -34.42 28.19 14.61
N SER A 245 -35.45 27.54 15.15
CA SER A 245 -35.35 26.13 15.58
C SER A 245 -35.12 25.16 14.41
N ARG A 246 -35.84 25.34 13.29
CA ARG A 246 -35.68 24.47 12.10
C ARG A 246 -34.37 24.73 11.37
N LEU A 247 -33.91 25.99 11.39
CA LEU A 247 -32.62 26.35 10.81
C LEU A 247 -31.46 25.73 11.61
N ILE A 248 -31.54 25.78 12.94
CA ILE A 248 -30.55 25.16 13.82
C ILE A 248 -30.52 23.64 13.64
N GLU A 249 -31.68 22.97 13.55
CA GLU A 249 -31.74 21.53 13.30
C GLU A 249 -31.12 21.15 11.94
N GLY A 250 -31.40 21.93 10.89
CA GLY A 250 -30.77 21.73 9.58
C GLY A 250 -29.24 21.84 9.65
N MET A 251 -28.74 22.87 10.34
CA MET A 251 -27.30 23.08 10.52
C MET A 251 -26.62 21.98 11.35
N GLU A 252 -27.30 21.41 12.36
CA GLU A 252 -26.79 20.28 13.13
C GLU A 252 -26.67 19.02 12.26
N ARG A 253 -27.63 18.80 11.36
CA ARG A 253 -27.58 17.70 10.39
C ARG A 253 -26.46 17.88 9.39
N ASP A 254 -26.30 19.09 8.85
CA ASP A 254 -25.20 19.42 7.95
C ASP A 254 -23.85 19.22 8.64
N PHE A 255 -23.71 19.66 9.90
CA PHE A 255 -22.52 19.37 10.69
C PHE A 255 -22.27 17.87 10.84
N ALA A 256 -23.29 17.08 11.17
CA ALA A 256 -23.14 15.63 11.32
C ALA A 256 -22.68 14.95 10.01
N ASP A 257 -23.21 15.37 8.86
CA ASP A 257 -22.79 14.91 7.53
C ASP A 257 -21.29 15.18 7.28
N HIS A 258 -20.86 16.42 7.47
CA HIS A 258 -19.47 16.83 7.21
C HIS A 258 -18.49 16.25 8.25
N ALA A 259 -18.88 16.21 9.52
CA ALA A 259 -18.07 15.65 10.58
C ALA A 259 -17.84 14.15 10.37
N TRP A 260 -18.84 13.40 9.89
CA TRP A 260 -18.70 11.99 9.56
C TRP A 260 -17.57 11.73 8.54
N LEU A 261 -17.47 12.54 7.48
CA LEU A 261 -16.42 12.43 6.46
C LEU A 261 -15.02 12.60 7.03
N SER A 262 -14.86 13.36 8.11
CA SER A 262 -13.57 13.50 8.80
C SER A 262 -13.38 12.38 9.82
N PHE A 263 -14.42 12.04 10.57
CA PHE A 263 -14.34 11.07 11.65
C PHE A 263 -14.06 9.63 11.18
N ARG A 264 -14.43 9.28 9.94
CA ARG A 264 -14.00 8.00 9.33
C ARG A 264 -12.48 7.78 9.39
N HIS A 265 -11.69 8.84 9.23
CA HIS A 265 -10.23 8.75 9.33
C HIS A 265 -9.77 8.45 10.76
N VAL A 266 -10.50 8.92 11.78
CA VAL A 266 -10.27 8.56 13.18
C VAL A 266 -10.57 7.08 13.39
N LEU A 267 -11.71 6.60 12.88
CA LEU A 267 -12.12 5.19 13.00
C LEU A 267 -11.16 4.24 12.29
N GLU A 268 -10.60 4.66 11.16
CA GLU A 268 -9.67 3.87 10.37
C GLU A 268 -8.25 3.83 10.96
N TYR A 269 -7.69 5.00 11.32
CA TYR A 269 -6.26 5.11 11.64
C TYR A 269 -5.94 5.18 13.14
N ALA A 270 -6.89 5.54 14.00
CA ALA A 270 -6.64 5.64 15.44
C ALA A 270 -6.51 4.30 16.20
N PRO A 271 -7.24 3.21 15.84
CA PRO A 271 -7.12 1.92 16.54
C PRO A 271 -5.67 1.39 16.67
N PRO A 272 -4.85 1.31 15.60
CA PRO A 272 -3.47 0.86 15.72
C PRO A 272 -2.60 1.81 16.56
N LEU A 273 -2.87 3.12 16.57
CA LEU A 273 -2.15 4.09 17.41
C LEU A 273 -2.45 3.86 18.90
N LEU A 274 -3.73 3.70 19.26
CA LEU A 274 -4.16 3.43 20.63
C LEU A 274 -3.66 2.07 21.16
N ALA A 275 -3.53 1.08 20.28
CA ALA A 275 -3.00 -0.23 20.62
C ALA A 275 -1.52 -0.19 21.04
N ARG A 276 -0.76 0.83 20.59
CA ARG A 276 0.66 1.04 20.94
C ARG A 276 0.86 1.91 22.17
N CYS A 277 -0.11 2.74 22.54
CA CYS A 277 0.00 3.62 23.69
C CYS A 277 0.17 2.83 25.00
N ARG A 278 1.20 3.17 25.80
CA ARG A 278 1.51 2.55 27.09
C ARG A 278 1.72 3.63 28.15
N PRO A 279 0.66 4.21 28.72
CA PRO A 279 0.78 5.36 29.65
C PRO A 279 1.72 5.13 30.82
N SER A 280 1.73 3.92 31.38
CA SER A 280 2.62 3.53 32.48
C SER A 280 4.11 3.55 32.14
N ALA A 281 4.47 3.53 30.85
CA ALA A 281 5.84 3.60 30.37
C ALA A 281 6.22 5.03 29.90
N THR A 282 5.35 6.01 30.11
CA THR A 282 5.56 7.41 29.71
C THR A 282 5.61 8.33 30.92
N SER A 283 5.95 9.60 30.69
CA SER A 283 5.92 10.66 31.71
C SER A 283 4.51 11.09 32.13
N TRP A 284 3.46 10.57 31.49
CA TRP A 284 2.05 10.95 31.73
C TRP A 284 1.15 9.73 31.98
N PRO A 285 1.37 8.96 33.08
CA PRO A 285 0.53 7.82 33.41
C PRO A 285 -0.95 8.19 33.63
N GLU A 286 -1.24 9.42 34.01
CA GLU A 286 -2.59 9.97 34.19
C GLU A 286 -3.44 9.96 32.90
N ASP A 287 -2.81 9.96 31.73
CA ASP A 287 -3.51 9.90 30.43
C ASP A 287 -4.26 8.58 30.25
N SER A 288 -4.02 7.56 31.08
CA SER A 288 -4.66 6.24 30.98
C SER A 288 -6.19 6.31 30.98
N ALA A 289 -6.80 7.20 31.78
CA ALA A 289 -8.26 7.33 31.83
C ALA A 289 -8.83 7.90 30.52
N ALA A 290 -8.13 8.86 29.91
CA ALA A 290 -8.49 9.42 28.61
C ALA A 290 -8.39 8.35 27.51
N LEU A 291 -7.30 7.58 27.48
CA LEU A 291 -7.15 6.51 26.49
C LEU A 291 -8.20 5.40 26.62
N THR A 292 -8.69 5.10 27.83
CA THR A 292 -9.81 4.17 28.02
C THR A 292 -11.09 4.72 27.41
N ARG A 293 -11.45 5.97 27.71
CA ARG A 293 -12.63 6.62 27.10
C ARG A 293 -12.56 6.64 25.57
N LEU A 294 -11.40 6.88 25.00
CA LEU A 294 -11.19 6.86 23.55
C LEU A 294 -11.39 5.45 22.95
N ARG A 295 -10.95 4.40 23.64
CA ARG A 295 -11.21 3.01 23.21
C ARG A 295 -12.70 2.68 23.28
N ASP A 296 -13.36 3.08 24.35
CA ASP A 296 -14.81 2.88 24.51
C ASP A 296 -15.58 3.64 23.41
N ALA A 297 -15.17 4.88 23.09
CA ALA A 297 -15.74 5.67 22.02
C ALA A 297 -15.57 5.04 20.62
N LEU A 298 -14.46 4.33 20.37
CA LEU A 298 -14.29 3.53 19.16
C LEU A 298 -15.25 2.33 19.15
N THR A 299 -15.34 1.61 20.28
CA THR A 299 -16.26 0.47 20.40
C THR A 299 -17.71 0.90 20.17
N THR A 300 -18.14 2.03 20.72
CA THR A 300 -19.51 2.55 20.49
C THR A 300 -19.75 3.03 19.07
N SER A 301 -18.69 3.32 18.31
CA SER A 301 -18.78 3.75 16.90
C SER A 301 -18.71 2.59 15.90
N GLN A 302 -18.48 1.35 16.38
CA GLN A 302 -18.22 0.19 15.51
C GLN A 302 -19.40 -0.19 14.62
N ASP A 303 -20.64 -0.05 15.12
CA ASP A 303 -21.84 -0.36 14.33
C ASP A 303 -21.99 0.61 13.15
N ALA A 304 -21.77 1.90 13.39
CA ALA A 304 -21.77 2.92 12.34
C ALA A 304 -20.65 2.69 11.31
N TRP A 305 -19.47 2.29 11.79
CA TRP A 305 -18.33 1.95 10.92
C TRP A 305 -18.60 0.73 10.06
N THR A 306 -19.15 -0.34 10.65
CA THR A 306 -19.52 -1.57 9.94
C THR A 306 -20.58 -1.27 8.87
N LYS A 307 -21.65 -0.56 9.24
CA LYS A 307 -22.71 -0.15 8.31
C LYS A 307 -22.16 0.66 7.13
N TRP A 308 -21.21 1.56 7.38
CA TRP A 308 -20.56 2.33 6.31
C TRP A 308 -19.73 1.46 5.36
N ASN A 309 -18.94 0.53 5.90
CA ASN A 309 -18.12 -0.36 5.08
C ASN A 309 -18.98 -1.34 4.28
N ASP A 310 -20.04 -1.91 4.87
CA ASP A 310 -20.98 -2.77 4.15
C ASP A 310 -21.61 -2.04 2.96
N LEU A 311 -22.03 -0.77 3.15
CA LEU A 311 -22.56 0.07 2.08
C LEU A 311 -21.50 0.38 1.02
N ARG A 312 -20.26 0.67 1.43
CA ARG A 312 -19.16 0.95 0.50
C ARG A 312 -18.86 -0.28 -0.36
N ASP A 313 -18.79 -1.45 0.25
CA ASP A 313 -18.45 -2.71 -0.43
C ASP A 313 -19.58 -3.15 -1.38
N GLU A 314 -20.85 -2.98 -0.96
CA GLU A 314 -22.02 -3.19 -1.82
C GLU A 314 -21.96 -2.27 -3.06
N LEU A 315 -21.53 -1.02 -2.90
CA LEU A 315 -21.45 -0.05 -3.99
C LEU A 315 -20.21 -0.20 -4.87
N GLN A 316 -19.09 -0.69 -4.34
CA GLN A 316 -17.97 -1.14 -5.16
C GLN A 316 -18.38 -2.37 -6.01
N SER A 317 -19.33 -3.18 -5.54
CA SER A 317 -19.85 -4.34 -6.26
C SER A 317 -20.95 -4.00 -7.29
N ILE A 318 -21.59 -2.82 -7.18
CA ILE A 318 -22.66 -2.36 -8.08
C ILE A 318 -22.21 -1.06 -8.76
N ALA A 319 -21.78 -1.14 -10.02
CA ALA A 319 -21.49 0.06 -10.80
C ALA A 319 -22.78 0.91 -10.96
N GLN A 320 -22.74 2.14 -10.42
CA GLN A 320 -23.79 3.20 -10.42
C GLN A 320 -24.95 3.00 -9.42
N THR A 321 -25.47 3.97 -8.67
CA THR A 321 -25.15 5.37 -8.32
C THR A 321 -26.22 5.73 -7.27
N LEU A 322 -25.92 5.70 -5.97
CA LEU A 322 -26.79 6.38 -5.00
C LEU A 322 -26.75 7.89 -5.31
N PRO A 323 -27.91 8.55 -5.50
CA PRO A 323 -27.97 10.00 -5.62
C PRO A 323 -27.27 10.70 -4.44
N ALA A 324 -26.64 11.85 -4.69
CA ALA A 324 -25.86 12.57 -3.68
C ALA A 324 -26.64 12.89 -2.40
N HIS A 325 -27.96 13.08 -2.49
CA HIS A 325 -28.83 13.34 -1.35
C HIS A 325 -29.06 12.11 -0.46
N GLU A 326 -29.08 10.90 -1.04
CA GLU A 326 -29.19 9.65 -0.27
C GLU A 326 -27.89 9.40 0.50
N TRP A 327 -26.74 9.68 -0.12
CA TRP A 327 -25.45 9.66 0.55
C TRP A 327 -25.37 10.66 1.71
N SER A 328 -25.80 11.90 1.50
CA SER A 328 -25.84 12.91 2.56
C SER A 328 -26.74 12.47 3.72
N ARG A 329 -27.90 11.88 3.43
CA ARG A 329 -28.79 11.33 4.47
C ARG A 329 -28.12 10.21 5.27
N VAL A 330 -27.51 9.23 4.61
CA VAL A 330 -26.81 8.13 5.28
C VAL A 330 -25.68 8.66 6.17
N ARG A 331 -24.84 9.56 5.65
CA ARG A 331 -23.74 10.17 6.41
C ARG A 331 -24.24 11.00 7.58
N THR A 332 -25.35 11.74 7.42
CA THR A 332 -26.01 12.45 8.51
C THR A 332 -26.45 11.50 9.62
N GLU A 333 -27.13 10.40 9.27
CA GLU A 333 -27.60 9.40 10.24
C GLU A 333 -26.43 8.76 11.01
N LEU A 334 -25.36 8.38 10.29
CA LEU A 334 -24.14 7.83 10.90
C LEU A 334 -23.43 8.87 11.78
N GLY A 335 -23.29 10.10 11.27
CA GLY A 335 -22.69 11.23 11.98
C GLY A 335 -23.39 11.52 13.30
N ILE A 336 -24.74 11.59 13.29
CA ILE A 336 -25.56 11.77 14.49
C ILE A 336 -25.30 10.64 15.49
N ALA A 337 -25.27 9.38 15.03
CA ALA A 337 -25.06 8.23 15.91
C ALA A 337 -23.70 8.26 16.64
N VAL A 338 -22.66 8.81 16.01
CA VAL A 338 -21.30 8.86 16.58
C VAL A 338 -20.96 10.21 17.23
N LEU A 339 -21.88 11.17 17.30
CA LEU A 339 -21.64 12.49 17.93
C LEU A 339 -21.05 12.38 19.36
N PRO A 340 -21.56 11.52 20.26
CA PRO A 340 -20.97 11.38 21.60
C PRO A 340 -19.51 10.90 21.56
N ALA A 341 -19.18 10.00 20.62
CA ALA A 341 -17.81 9.54 20.40
C ALA A 341 -16.93 10.67 19.86
N MET A 342 -17.41 11.43 18.87
CA MET A 342 -16.69 12.61 18.35
C MET A 342 -16.38 13.61 19.47
N GLN A 343 -17.33 13.91 20.35
CA GLN A 343 -17.12 14.82 21.48
C GLN A 343 -16.06 14.29 22.46
N THR A 344 -16.06 12.99 22.73
CA THR A 344 -15.03 12.33 23.55
C THR A 344 -13.65 12.51 22.92
N TRP A 345 -13.53 12.26 21.61
CA TRP A 345 -12.29 12.45 20.85
C TRP A 345 -11.80 13.90 20.85
N LEU A 346 -12.71 14.87 20.71
CA LEU A 346 -12.37 16.30 20.77
C LEU A 346 -11.87 16.73 22.14
N THR A 347 -12.39 16.12 23.21
CA THR A 347 -12.01 16.40 24.60
C THR A 347 -10.65 15.80 24.93
N ASP A 348 -10.44 14.53 24.55
CA ASP A 348 -9.26 13.76 24.91
C ASP A 348 -8.16 13.79 23.81
N THR A 349 -8.21 14.74 22.88
CA THR A 349 -7.23 14.87 21.77
C THR A 349 -5.80 15.06 22.26
N GLN A 350 -5.58 15.92 23.27
CA GLN A 350 -4.23 16.22 23.76
C GLN A 350 -3.58 15.02 24.47
N PRO A 351 -4.24 14.33 25.41
CA PRO A 351 -3.75 13.06 25.96
C PRO A 351 -3.43 12.03 24.88
N PHE A 352 -4.31 11.90 23.87
CA PHE A 352 -4.07 11.00 22.75
C PHE A 352 -2.81 11.36 21.97
N GLU A 353 -2.66 12.62 21.55
CA GLU A 353 -1.51 13.07 20.77
C GLU A 353 -0.19 12.80 21.51
N ARG A 354 -0.10 13.20 22.79
CA ARG A 354 1.11 12.98 23.60
C ARG A 354 1.47 11.50 23.68
N GLN A 355 0.50 10.65 23.98
CA GLN A 355 0.71 9.20 24.12
C GLN A 355 1.05 8.54 22.78
N ALA A 356 0.40 8.96 21.69
CA ALA A 356 0.67 8.44 20.36
C ALA A 356 2.09 8.84 19.88
N ARG A 357 2.54 10.08 20.12
CA ARG A 357 3.91 10.50 19.82
C ARG A 357 4.93 9.75 20.68
N ALA A 358 4.65 9.52 21.97
CA ALA A 358 5.52 8.73 22.83
C ALA A 358 5.64 7.26 22.40
N ALA A 359 4.58 6.70 21.78
CA ALA A 359 4.51 5.32 21.32
C ALA A 359 5.14 5.06 19.93
N GLU A 360 5.87 6.03 19.39
CA GLU A 360 6.52 5.95 18.08
C GLU A 360 7.42 4.69 17.97
N PRO A 361 7.36 3.95 16.84
CA PRO A 361 8.24 2.81 16.61
C PRO A 361 9.74 3.16 16.65
N GLY A 362 10.49 2.36 17.42
CA GLY A 362 11.95 2.47 17.52
C GLY A 362 12.46 3.52 18.53
N ASN A 363 11.58 4.08 19.36
CA ASN A 363 11.99 4.86 20.53
C ASN A 363 12.53 3.90 21.63
N PRO A 364 13.65 4.18 22.32
CA PRO A 364 14.27 3.24 23.28
C PRO A 364 13.39 2.82 24.46
N GLY A 365 12.26 3.51 24.70
CA GLY A 365 11.30 3.20 25.75
C GLY A 365 10.16 2.26 25.34
N THR A 366 10.04 1.88 24.06
CA THR A 366 8.92 1.07 23.57
C THR A 366 9.34 -0.41 23.46
N PRO A 367 8.89 -1.32 24.35
CA PRO A 367 9.09 -2.74 24.13
C PRO A 367 8.37 -3.15 22.84
N SER A 368 8.99 -4.04 22.05
CA SER A 368 8.39 -4.61 20.84
C SER A 368 7.01 -5.19 21.16
N GLY A 369 5.96 -4.44 20.84
CA GLY A 369 4.60 -4.91 20.98
C GLY A 369 4.34 -6.08 20.02
N PRO A 370 3.45 -7.02 20.38
CA PRO A 370 3.01 -8.04 19.44
C PRO A 370 2.45 -7.37 18.19
N SER A 371 2.74 -7.94 17.03
CA SER A 371 2.10 -7.59 15.76
C SER A 371 0.60 -7.43 15.97
N PRO A 372 -0.05 -6.41 15.37
CA PRO A 372 -1.48 -6.28 15.44
C PRO A 372 -2.07 -7.63 14.99
N ARG A 373 -2.77 -8.32 15.90
CA ARG A 373 -3.60 -9.44 15.50
C ARG A 373 -4.57 -8.87 14.48
N ARG A 374 -4.42 -9.31 13.24
CA ARG A 374 -5.48 -9.24 12.26
C ARG A 374 -6.73 -9.82 12.89
N LEU A 375 -7.78 -9.02 12.94
CA LEU A 375 -9.10 -9.57 12.76
C LEU A 375 -9.18 -9.96 11.28
N SER A 376 -8.93 -11.24 10.98
CA SER A 376 -9.18 -11.83 9.65
C SER A 376 -9.38 -13.33 9.82
N PRO A 377 -10.09 -14.04 8.92
CA PRO A 377 -11.09 -13.60 7.93
C PRO A 377 -12.40 -14.44 7.99
N ARG A 378 -13.48 -13.99 7.34
CA ARG A 378 -14.57 -14.91 6.95
C ARG A 378 -14.27 -15.49 5.55
N PRO A 379 -14.53 -16.78 5.28
CA PRO A 379 -14.08 -17.46 4.07
C PRO A 379 -14.81 -17.00 2.81
N ALA A 380 -14.13 -17.12 1.66
CA ALA A 380 -14.76 -17.10 0.35
C ALA A 380 -15.87 -18.16 0.26
N PRO A 381 -17.01 -17.87 -0.40
CA PRO A 381 -18.01 -18.88 -0.67
C PRO A 381 -17.45 -19.93 -1.65
N SER A 382 -17.52 -21.19 -1.24
CA SER A 382 -17.17 -22.35 -2.07
C SER A 382 -17.99 -22.36 -3.36
N ALA A 383 -17.31 -22.58 -4.50
CA ALA A 383 -17.96 -22.88 -5.76
C ALA A 383 -18.87 -24.11 -5.63
N PRO A 384 -20.02 -24.16 -6.32
CA PRO A 384 -20.93 -25.30 -6.25
C PRO A 384 -20.30 -26.53 -6.92
N HIS A 385 -20.14 -27.59 -6.14
CA HIS A 385 -19.96 -28.96 -6.63
C HIS A 385 -21.16 -29.35 -7.50
N GLN A 386 -20.96 -29.43 -8.82
CA GLN A 386 -21.82 -30.25 -9.68
C GLN A 386 -21.32 -31.71 -9.58
N GLY A 387 -22.10 -32.53 -8.88
CA GLY A 387 -22.00 -33.99 -8.92
C GLY A 387 -22.49 -34.57 -10.25
N PRO A 388 -22.28 -35.87 -10.48
CA PRO A 388 -22.09 -36.45 -11.81
C PRO A 388 -23.39 -36.67 -12.59
N ALA A 389 -23.27 -36.54 -13.91
CA ALA A 389 -24.24 -37.03 -14.87
C ALA A 389 -24.28 -38.57 -14.82
N THR A 390 -25.40 -39.14 -14.37
CA THR A 390 -25.78 -40.51 -14.68
C THR A 390 -26.83 -40.49 -15.79
N HIS A 391 -26.43 -41.00 -16.95
CA HIS A 391 -27.31 -41.39 -18.04
C HIS A 391 -28.24 -42.53 -17.61
N HIS A 392 -29.51 -42.41 -17.96
CA HIS A 392 -30.33 -43.52 -18.43
C HIS A 392 -31.21 -43.05 -19.58
#